data_AF-A0A8X6JIF7-F1
#
_entry.id   AF-A0A8X6JIF7-F1
#
_cell.length_a   1.000
_cell.length_b   1.000
_cell.length_c   1.000
_cell.angle_alpha   90.00
_cell.angle_beta   90.00
_cell.angle_gamma   90.00
#
_symmetry.space_group_name_H-M   'P 1'
#
loop_
_entity.id
_entity.type
_entity.pdbx_description
1 polymer ?
#
loop_
_entity_poly.entity_id
_entity_poly.type
_entity_poly.pdbx_seq_one_letter_code
_entity_poly.pdbx_strand_id
1 'polypeptide(L)'
;MPKRGDFVWGKMRSFPWWPAVIIDPNDCGRDEVAENSFWVFWFGDHKVAEIKSEKLLDFKQHFTKRCISNIGKSLKQAIEEVLVILARRHHIKFSDPSSLFDWAKKGFKTKLPASYVESNSSELPSIVLNALKSSKFQRKSESESEEEDESEISNTLADVFKGCISLEDICIMCCKPHGRIVMKHPLFIGGVCLDCKKAAKKIAMGKTRYICVICGLGGELVLCSLSNCLRSYCKVCLDYMALKDSYSKILKNDNWRCYFCEINPNPRCFIKRRENFHSVPVELPAVPEEKLPISVMASNNAALTILMKKKFEIGVYRTETANKPEHVKGKKKIKDSDEYADFGDEEFAEIRPDFIYGSFFVSSISFCPSTSSTDDRKTCLDAFAAAFYRFLFRLDNARLCKPFVFFIFLSDGNLLDAEVMSRVMQFLTVDPVKIELSSKYLYLWTNVPPFKYDNFY
;
A
#
# COMPACT_ATOMS: atom_id res chain seq x y z
N MET A 1 -26.42 25.89 -10.37
CA MET A 1 -25.15 25.36 -10.90
C MET A 1 -24.01 26.04 -10.16
N PRO A 2 -22.89 25.34 -9.89
CA PRO A 2 -21.71 25.92 -9.27
C PRO A 2 -21.19 27.14 -10.05
N LYS A 3 -20.64 28.12 -9.34
CA LYS A 3 -20.05 29.34 -9.90
C LYS A 3 -18.62 29.49 -9.41
N ARG A 4 -17.79 30.27 -10.12
CA ARG A 4 -16.45 30.65 -9.68
C ARG A 4 -16.46 31.11 -8.22
N GLY A 5 -15.57 30.54 -7.41
CA GLY A 5 -15.47 30.80 -5.97
C GLY A 5 -16.30 29.88 -5.07
N ASP A 6 -17.20 29.07 -5.64
CA ASP A 6 -17.95 28.07 -4.87
C ASP A 6 -17.04 26.93 -4.42
N PHE A 7 -17.16 26.56 -3.15
CA PHE A 7 -16.48 25.38 -2.62
C PHE A 7 -17.32 24.13 -2.91
N VAL A 8 -16.65 23.12 -3.44
CA VAL A 8 -17.27 21.86 -3.85
C VAL A 8 -16.47 20.67 -3.33
N TRP A 9 -17.13 19.54 -3.23
CA TRP A 9 -16.47 18.24 -3.25
C TRP A 9 -16.39 17.78 -4.70
N GLY A 10 -15.19 17.46 -5.19
CA GLY A 10 -15.00 16.81 -6.48
C GLY A 10 -14.61 15.34 -6.33
N LYS A 11 -15.12 14.48 -7.22
CA LYS A 11 -14.80 13.05 -7.23
C LYS A 11 -13.86 12.70 -8.39
N MET A 12 -12.61 12.40 -8.06
CA MET A 12 -11.66 11.76 -8.98
C MET A 12 -11.74 10.23 -8.86
N ARG A 13 -11.38 9.50 -9.93
CA ARG A 13 -11.62 8.04 -10.03
C ARG A 13 -11.07 7.21 -8.85
N SER A 14 -9.81 7.45 -8.46
CA SER A 14 -9.10 6.67 -7.42
C SER A 14 -9.08 7.33 -6.05
N PHE A 15 -9.62 8.55 -5.94
CA PHE A 15 -9.55 9.33 -4.71
C PHE A 15 -10.91 9.38 -4.02
N PRO A 16 -10.95 9.57 -2.69
CA PRO A 16 -12.19 9.96 -2.03
C PRO A 16 -12.69 11.29 -2.61
N TRP A 17 -13.93 11.64 -2.30
CA TRP A 17 -14.43 12.99 -2.55
C TRP A 17 -13.48 14.01 -1.90
N TRP A 18 -12.92 14.91 -2.71
CA TRP A 18 -11.86 15.82 -2.31
C TRP A 18 -12.35 17.27 -2.36
N PRO A 19 -11.96 18.13 -1.39
CA PRO A 19 -12.36 19.53 -1.40
C PRO A 19 -11.69 20.31 -2.54
N ALA A 20 -12.48 21.14 -3.22
CA ALA A 20 -12.04 22.03 -4.28
C ALA A 20 -12.81 23.35 -4.30
N VAL A 21 -12.33 24.30 -5.10
CA VAL A 21 -13.05 25.54 -5.43
C VAL A 21 -13.18 25.65 -6.95
N ILE A 22 -14.34 26.11 -7.42
CA ILE A 22 -14.57 26.38 -8.84
C ILE A 22 -13.75 27.60 -9.25
N ILE A 23 -13.01 27.48 -10.35
CA ILE A 23 -12.24 28.56 -10.98
C ILE A 23 -12.73 28.77 -12.41
N ASP A 24 -12.45 29.95 -12.98
CA ASP A 24 -12.69 30.18 -14.41
C ASP A 24 -11.51 29.62 -15.23
N PRO A 25 -11.72 29.24 -16.51
CA PRO A 25 -10.64 28.81 -17.40
C PRO A 25 -9.49 29.82 -17.49
N ASN A 26 -9.85 31.11 -17.53
CA ASN A 26 -8.89 32.21 -17.56
C ASN A 26 -8.01 32.27 -16.30
N ASP A 27 -8.48 31.77 -15.15
CA ASP A 27 -7.69 31.73 -13.92
C ASP A 27 -6.52 30.73 -14.02
N CYS A 28 -6.65 29.71 -14.86
CA CYS A 28 -5.63 28.70 -15.11
C CYS A 28 -4.99 28.77 -16.50
N GLY A 29 -5.27 29.82 -17.28
CA GLY A 29 -4.72 30.02 -18.63
C GLY A 29 -5.28 29.05 -19.67
N ARG A 30 -6.57 28.73 -19.57
CA ARG A 30 -7.31 27.88 -20.52
C ARG A 30 -8.44 28.68 -21.16
N ASP A 31 -8.77 28.34 -22.41
CA ASP A 31 -9.72 29.13 -23.23
C ASP A 31 -11.13 28.50 -23.30
N GLU A 32 -11.25 27.18 -23.08
CA GLU A 32 -12.51 26.44 -23.27
C GLU A 32 -12.88 25.57 -22.06
N VAL A 33 -14.18 25.33 -21.91
CA VAL A 33 -14.76 24.35 -20.98
C VAL A 33 -15.59 23.38 -21.80
N ALA A 34 -15.36 22.08 -21.63
CA ALA A 34 -16.20 21.07 -22.24
C ALA A 34 -17.64 21.19 -21.71
N GLU A 35 -18.61 20.76 -22.50
CA GLU A 35 -20.02 20.87 -22.13
C GLU A 35 -20.30 20.15 -20.79
N ASN A 36 -20.99 20.84 -19.87
CA ASN A 36 -21.29 20.36 -18.52
C ASN A 36 -20.08 20.06 -17.60
N SER A 37 -18.92 20.65 -17.89
CA SER A 37 -17.72 20.56 -17.05
C SER A 37 -17.41 21.88 -16.32
N PHE A 38 -16.57 21.80 -15.29
CA PHE A 38 -16.09 22.94 -14.52
C PHE A 38 -14.60 22.78 -14.23
N TRP A 39 -13.86 23.88 -14.32
CA TRP A 39 -12.50 23.93 -13.79
C TRP A 39 -12.52 24.06 -12.28
N VAL A 40 -11.72 23.23 -11.62
CA VAL A 40 -11.58 23.22 -10.17
C VAL A 40 -10.13 23.35 -9.76
N PHE A 41 -9.89 24.01 -8.62
CA PHE A 41 -8.63 24.01 -7.91
C PHE A 41 -8.74 23.12 -6.66
N TRP A 42 -7.84 22.14 -6.53
CA TRP A 42 -7.82 21.18 -5.42
C TRP A 42 -7.07 21.73 -4.20
N PHE A 43 -7.70 21.67 -3.03
CA PHE A 43 -7.03 22.02 -1.78
C PHE A 43 -6.03 20.95 -1.34
N GLY A 44 -4.97 21.35 -0.65
CA GLY A 44 -3.89 20.48 -0.18
C GLY A 44 -2.73 20.26 -1.16
N ASP A 45 -2.99 19.92 -2.44
CA ASP A 45 -1.92 19.74 -3.45
C ASP A 45 -1.85 20.85 -4.52
N HIS A 46 -2.84 21.76 -4.50
CA HIS A 46 -2.89 23.02 -5.26
C HIS A 46 -2.78 22.83 -6.76
N LYS A 47 -3.35 21.73 -7.28
CA LYS A 47 -3.50 21.46 -8.72
C LYS A 47 -4.86 21.92 -9.23
N VAL A 48 -4.98 22.03 -10.56
CA VAL A 48 -6.26 22.24 -11.25
C VAL A 48 -6.65 21.03 -12.08
N ALA A 49 -7.94 20.85 -12.29
CA ALA A 49 -8.49 19.84 -13.20
C ALA A 49 -9.84 20.31 -13.75
N GLU A 50 -10.25 19.75 -14.88
CA GLU A 50 -11.60 19.87 -15.39
C GLU A 50 -12.44 18.68 -14.93
N ILE A 51 -13.63 18.94 -14.37
CA ILE A 51 -14.49 17.93 -13.75
C ILE A 51 -15.95 18.12 -14.20
N LYS A 52 -16.59 17.01 -14.59
CA LYS A 52 -18.03 16.99 -14.94
C LYS A 52 -18.92 17.40 -13.77
N SER A 53 -20.00 18.11 -14.08
CA SER A 53 -21.02 18.56 -13.12
C SER A 53 -21.54 17.45 -12.19
N GLU A 54 -21.74 16.23 -12.71
CA GLU A 54 -22.20 15.06 -11.96
C GLU A 54 -21.20 14.53 -10.92
N LYS A 55 -19.92 14.88 -11.07
CA LYS A 55 -18.83 14.54 -10.14
C LYS A 55 -18.58 15.66 -9.12
N LEU A 56 -19.45 16.67 -9.05
CA LEU A 56 -19.37 17.79 -8.13
C LEU A 56 -20.54 17.79 -7.16
N LEU A 57 -20.26 18.08 -5.89
CA LEU A 57 -21.27 18.26 -4.85
C LEU A 57 -20.97 19.53 -4.07
N ASP A 58 -22.00 20.23 -3.60
CA ASP A 58 -21.83 21.40 -2.73
C ASP A 58 -21.06 21.02 -1.44
N PHE A 59 -20.05 21.82 -1.09
CA PHE A 59 -19.17 21.53 0.04
C PHE A 59 -19.91 21.52 1.37
N LYS A 60 -20.70 22.56 1.66
CA LYS A 60 -21.37 22.76 2.96
C LYS A 60 -22.48 21.72 3.15
N GLN A 61 -23.34 21.53 2.15
CA GLN A 61 -24.47 20.60 2.18
C GLN A 61 -24.04 19.14 2.38
N HIS A 62 -22.90 18.75 1.80
CA HIS A 62 -22.41 17.38 1.86
C HIS A 62 -21.32 17.15 2.91
N PHE A 63 -20.94 18.18 3.68
CA PHE A 63 -19.84 18.11 4.63
C PHE A 63 -19.96 16.93 5.60
N THR A 64 -21.09 16.81 6.31
CA THR A 64 -21.30 15.74 7.30
C THR A 64 -21.31 14.34 6.66
N LYS A 65 -21.77 14.22 5.40
CA LYS A 65 -21.77 12.95 4.67
C LYS A 65 -20.38 12.56 4.16
N ARG A 66 -19.50 13.53 3.91
CA ARG A 66 -18.16 13.32 3.32
C ARG A 66 -17.03 13.32 4.34
N CYS A 67 -17.20 14.01 5.47
CA CYS A 67 -16.32 13.92 6.63
C CYS A 67 -16.67 12.70 7.50
N ILE A 68 -16.25 11.50 7.04
CA ILE A 68 -16.39 10.25 7.78
C ILE A 68 -15.36 10.21 8.93
N SER A 69 -15.62 9.44 9.98
CA SER A 69 -14.61 9.09 10.99
C SER A 69 -13.37 8.46 10.31
N ASN A 70 -12.17 8.87 10.72
CA ASN A 70 -10.86 8.40 10.20
C ASN A 70 -10.47 8.88 8.79
N ILE A 71 -10.58 10.19 8.52
CA ILE A 71 -9.95 10.80 7.32
C ILE A 71 -8.41 10.77 7.39
N GLY A 72 -7.77 10.42 6.27
CA GLY A 72 -6.30 10.43 6.16
C GLY A 72 -5.70 11.82 6.32
N LYS A 73 -4.42 11.91 6.76
CA LYS A 73 -3.75 13.19 7.08
C LYS A 73 -3.83 14.23 5.97
N SER A 74 -3.62 13.84 4.72
CA SER A 74 -3.65 14.77 3.57
C SER A 74 -5.05 15.30 3.26
N LEU A 75 -6.08 14.44 3.35
CA LEU A 75 -7.47 14.88 3.17
C LEU A 75 -7.90 15.80 4.32
N LYS A 76 -7.48 15.48 5.55
CA LYS A 76 -7.71 16.35 6.72
C LYS A 76 -7.13 17.74 6.49
N GLN A 77 -5.88 17.85 6.05
CA GLN A 77 -5.24 19.13 5.73
C GLN A 77 -5.98 19.89 4.62
N ALA A 78 -6.38 19.21 3.54
CA ALA A 78 -7.12 19.84 2.45
C ALA A 78 -8.48 20.40 2.92
N ILE A 79 -9.17 19.69 3.82
CA ILE A 79 -10.43 20.15 4.41
C ILE A 79 -10.17 21.35 5.35
N GLU A 80 -9.11 21.31 6.15
CA GLU A 80 -8.72 22.41 7.03
C GLU A 80 -8.46 23.72 6.26
N GLU A 81 -7.85 23.65 5.07
CA GLU A 81 -7.68 24.83 4.20
C GLU A 81 -9.02 25.49 3.87
N VAL A 82 -10.02 24.71 3.46
CA VAL A 82 -11.37 25.22 3.17
C VAL A 82 -12.03 25.78 4.44
N LEU A 83 -11.95 25.06 5.56
CA LEU A 83 -12.54 25.47 6.82
C LEU A 83 -11.96 26.78 7.34
N VAL A 84 -10.64 26.97 7.23
CA VAL A 84 -9.97 28.21 7.61
C VAL A 84 -10.45 29.39 6.77
N ILE A 85 -10.64 29.19 5.46
CA ILE A 85 -11.16 30.23 4.57
C ILE A 85 -12.59 30.60 4.96
N LEU A 86 -13.46 29.60 5.17
CA LEU A 86 -14.85 29.82 5.59
C LEU A 86 -14.92 30.49 6.96
N ALA A 87 -14.10 30.06 7.93
CA ALA A 87 -14.05 30.64 9.26
C ALA A 87 -13.66 32.12 9.22
N ARG A 88 -12.67 32.49 8.39
CA ARG A 88 -12.28 33.89 8.18
C ARG A 88 -13.39 34.71 7.54
N ARG A 89 -14.07 34.18 6.51
CA ARG A 89 -15.23 34.83 5.86
C ARG A 89 -16.39 35.08 6.83
N HIS A 90 -16.54 34.23 7.85
CA HIS A 90 -17.59 34.33 8.87
C HIS A 90 -17.12 34.91 10.21
N HIS A 91 -15.90 35.45 10.27
CA HIS A 91 -15.30 35.99 11.50
C HIS A 91 -15.36 35.03 12.71
N ILE A 92 -15.27 33.72 12.45
CA ILE A 92 -15.20 32.68 13.47
C ILE A 92 -13.78 32.67 14.04
N LYS A 93 -13.65 32.86 15.35
CA LYS A 93 -12.37 32.73 16.05
C LYS A 93 -12.04 31.25 16.23
N PHE A 94 -10.82 30.87 15.90
CA PHE A 94 -10.28 29.53 16.13
C PHE A 94 -8.81 29.64 16.56
N SER A 95 -8.36 28.74 17.43
CA SER A 95 -6.96 28.63 17.85
C SER A 95 -6.16 27.69 16.95
N ASP A 96 -6.80 26.63 16.46
CA ASP A 96 -6.19 25.60 15.61
C ASP A 96 -7.16 25.20 14.48
N PRO A 97 -6.69 24.92 13.24
CA PRO A 97 -7.55 24.47 12.15
C PRO A 97 -8.38 23.22 12.47
N SER A 98 -7.88 22.29 13.30
CA SER A 98 -8.62 21.09 13.68
C SER A 98 -9.89 21.41 14.48
N SER A 99 -9.94 22.53 15.22
CA SER A 99 -11.13 22.89 16.02
C SER A 99 -12.33 23.28 15.14
N LEU A 100 -12.11 23.57 13.86
CA LEU A 100 -13.16 24.01 12.94
C LEU A 100 -14.06 22.85 12.46
N PHE A 101 -13.64 21.60 12.62
CA PHE A 101 -14.46 20.45 12.24
C PHE A 101 -15.77 20.37 13.02
N ASP A 102 -15.75 20.69 14.31
CA ASP A 102 -16.96 20.64 15.13
C ASP A 102 -17.95 21.74 14.77
N TRP A 103 -17.43 22.92 14.40
CA TRP A 103 -18.24 24.01 13.87
C TRP A 103 -18.90 23.63 12.53
N ALA A 104 -18.13 23.03 11.62
CA ALA A 104 -18.62 22.58 10.33
C ALA A 104 -19.65 21.44 10.46
N LYS A 105 -19.42 20.45 11.33
CA LYS A 105 -20.38 19.37 11.64
C LYS A 105 -21.70 19.89 12.23
N LYS A 106 -21.66 21.02 12.94
CA LYS A 106 -22.85 21.72 13.46
C LYS A 106 -23.59 22.54 12.39
N GLY A 107 -23.20 22.41 11.11
CA GLY A 107 -23.87 23.02 9.97
C GLY A 107 -23.40 24.45 9.66
N PHE A 108 -22.14 24.77 9.94
CA PHE A 108 -21.54 26.08 9.61
C PHE A 108 -22.29 27.29 10.21
N LYS A 109 -22.89 27.13 11.39
CA LYS A 109 -23.68 28.19 12.05
C LYS A 109 -22.84 29.46 12.28
N THR A 110 -23.36 30.61 11.88
CA THR A 110 -22.71 31.91 12.05
C THR A 110 -23.47 32.74 13.09
N LYS A 111 -22.79 33.72 13.71
CA LYS A 111 -23.44 34.74 14.57
C LYS A 111 -23.88 35.98 13.78
N LEU A 112 -23.74 35.95 12.46
CA LEU A 112 -24.09 37.06 11.59
C LEU A 112 -25.62 37.14 11.45
N PRO A 113 -26.21 38.35 11.37
CA PRO A 113 -27.65 38.50 11.22
C PRO A 113 -28.14 37.84 9.94
N ALA A 114 -29.38 37.34 9.92
CA ALA A 114 -29.98 36.68 8.74
C ALA A 114 -30.05 37.58 7.48
N SER A 115 -29.86 38.90 7.64
CA SER A 115 -29.74 39.89 6.57
C SER A 115 -28.31 40.04 6.01
N TYR A 116 -27.31 39.39 6.62
CA TYR A 116 -25.97 39.29 6.04
C TYR A 116 -26.04 38.35 4.86
N VAL A 117 -26.25 38.92 3.68
CA VAL A 117 -26.02 38.25 2.42
C VAL A 117 -24.53 37.90 2.42
N GLU A 118 -24.19 36.59 2.48
CA GLU A 118 -22.85 36.15 2.09
C GLU A 118 -22.60 36.83 0.75
N SER A 119 -21.69 37.80 0.71
CA SER A 119 -21.26 38.36 -0.56
C SER A 119 -20.84 37.15 -1.38
N ASN A 120 -21.59 36.88 -2.46
CA ASN A 120 -21.24 35.94 -3.51
C ASN A 120 -19.98 36.50 -4.16
N SER A 121 -18.89 36.49 -3.42
CA SER A 121 -17.60 36.94 -3.86
C SER A 121 -17.16 35.84 -4.79
N SER A 122 -17.35 36.09 -6.08
CA SER A 122 -16.67 35.37 -7.16
C SER A 122 -15.14 35.46 -7.02
N GLU A 123 -14.64 36.18 -6.00
CA GLU A 123 -13.25 36.29 -5.62
C GLU A 123 -12.71 35.00 -5.02
N LEU A 124 -11.67 34.49 -5.69
CA LEU A 124 -10.91 33.35 -5.22
C LEU A 124 -10.11 33.70 -3.95
N PRO A 125 -10.00 32.78 -2.98
CA PRO A 125 -9.17 32.97 -1.81
C PRO A 125 -7.69 33.27 -2.17
N SER A 126 -6.99 34.09 -1.38
CA SER A 126 -5.60 34.49 -1.67
C SER A 126 -4.65 33.30 -1.82
N ILE A 127 -4.89 32.18 -1.12
CA ILE A 127 -4.10 30.95 -1.27
C ILE A 127 -4.22 30.38 -2.69
N VAL A 128 -5.41 30.44 -3.28
CA VAL A 128 -5.70 29.97 -4.64
C VAL A 128 -5.06 30.91 -5.65
N LEU A 129 -5.27 32.22 -5.50
CA LEU A 129 -4.66 33.24 -6.39
C LEU A 129 -3.13 33.18 -6.39
N ASN A 130 -2.51 33.00 -5.22
CA ASN A 130 -1.06 32.89 -5.12
C ASN A 130 -0.54 31.60 -5.75
N ALA A 131 -1.27 30.48 -5.62
CA ALA A 131 -0.90 29.21 -6.23
C ALA A 131 -0.98 29.28 -7.76
N LEU A 132 -2.07 29.84 -8.31
CA LEU A 132 -2.29 30.01 -9.75
C LEU A 132 -1.24 30.93 -10.40
N LYS A 133 -0.78 31.97 -9.69
CA LYS A 133 0.27 32.89 -10.16
C LYS A 133 1.69 32.34 -10.04
N SER A 134 1.88 31.19 -9.40
CA SER A 134 3.23 30.65 -9.17
C SER A 134 3.85 30.10 -10.46
N SER A 135 5.16 30.33 -10.67
CA SER A 135 5.90 29.83 -11.85
C SER A 135 5.93 28.30 -11.99
N LYS A 136 5.60 27.56 -10.92
CA LYS A 136 5.41 26.10 -10.93
C LYS A 136 4.10 25.66 -11.60
N PHE A 137 3.09 26.54 -11.63
CA PHE A 137 1.79 26.27 -12.20
C PHE A 137 1.82 26.26 -13.74
N GLN A 138 2.51 27.24 -14.34
CA GLN A 138 2.63 27.39 -15.80
C GLN A 138 3.36 26.23 -16.52
N ARG A 139 4.20 25.45 -15.82
CA ARG A 139 4.84 24.24 -16.38
C ARG A 139 4.01 22.96 -16.24
N LYS A 140 2.92 23.01 -15.47
CA LYS A 140 2.13 21.84 -15.06
C LYS A 140 0.69 21.88 -15.59
N SER A 141 0.29 23.02 -16.16
CA SER A 141 -1.00 23.28 -16.77
C SER A 141 -1.18 22.60 -18.13
N GLU A 142 -0.22 21.81 -18.63
CA GLU A 142 -0.42 20.89 -19.77
C GLU A 142 -1.20 19.62 -19.39
N SER A 143 -1.91 19.60 -18.24
CA SER A 143 -2.63 18.41 -17.80
C SER A 143 -3.83 18.10 -18.69
N GLU A 144 -3.68 17.00 -19.43
CA GLU A 144 -4.66 16.15 -20.10
C GLU A 144 -6.02 16.12 -19.38
N SER A 145 -7.10 16.22 -20.15
CA SER A 145 -8.46 16.13 -19.63
C SER A 145 -8.77 14.70 -19.13
N GLU A 146 -9.64 14.55 -18.12
CA GLU A 146 -10.02 13.22 -17.63
C GLU A 146 -10.62 12.31 -18.72
N GLU A 147 -11.18 12.88 -19.79
CA GLU A 147 -11.78 12.17 -20.92
C GLU A 147 -10.74 11.65 -21.90
N GLU A 148 -9.72 12.46 -22.22
CA GLU A 148 -8.55 12.02 -23.00
C GLU A 148 -7.90 10.83 -22.30
N ASP A 149 -7.70 10.91 -20.98
CA ASP A 149 -7.16 9.83 -20.15
C ASP A 149 -8.00 8.54 -20.18
N GLU A 150 -9.35 8.59 -20.22
CA GLU A 150 -10.16 7.35 -20.34
C GLU A 150 -10.05 6.71 -21.70
N SER A 151 -10.14 7.54 -22.74
CA SER A 151 -10.09 7.07 -24.12
C SER A 151 -8.74 6.42 -24.41
N GLU A 152 -7.66 7.02 -23.92
CA GLU A 152 -6.29 6.54 -24.09
C GLU A 152 -6.03 5.24 -23.33
N ILE A 153 -6.47 5.15 -22.07
CA ILE A 153 -6.40 3.91 -21.27
C ILE A 153 -7.19 2.78 -21.96
N SER A 154 -8.41 3.08 -22.42
CA SER A 154 -9.27 2.10 -23.09
C SER A 154 -8.64 1.61 -24.40
N ASN A 155 -8.08 2.51 -25.21
CA ASN A 155 -7.42 2.17 -26.46
C ASN A 155 -6.17 1.31 -26.21
N THR A 156 -5.34 1.69 -25.24
CA THR A 156 -4.13 0.95 -24.85
C THR A 156 -4.47 -0.48 -24.42
N LEU A 157 -5.49 -0.65 -23.56
CA LEU A 157 -5.93 -1.97 -23.12
C LEU A 157 -6.58 -2.78 -24.25
N ALA A 158 -7.25 -2.13 -25.21
CA ALA A 158 -7.77 -2.79 -26.39
C ALA A 158 -6.64 -3.34 -27.28
N ASP A 159 -5.54 -2.61 -27.44
CA ASP A 159 -4.39 -3.06 -28.22
C ASP A 159 -3.63 -4.20 -27.53
N VAL A 160 -3.56 -4.18 -26.19
CA VAL A 160 -3.09 -5.33 -25.41
C VAL A 160 -4.00 -6.55 -25.60
N PHE A 161 -5.32 -6.34 -25.59
CA PHE A 161 -6.28 -7.43 -25.81
C PHE A 161 -6.15 -8.07 -27.20
N LYS A 162 -5.87 -7.26 -28.22
CA LYS A 162 -5.61 -7.71 -29.59
C LYS A 162 -4.23 -8.38 -29.75
N GLY A 163 -3.36 -8.31 -28.73
CA GLY A 163 -2.01 -8.83 -28.77
C GLY A 163 -1.02 -7.95 -29.55
N CYS A 164 -1.39 -6.71 -29.86
CA CYS A 164 -0.52 -5.77 -30.55
C CYS A 164 0.61 -5.26 -29.65
N ILE A 165 0.39 -5.21 -28.33
CA ILE A 165 1.32 -4.71 -27.33
C ILE A 165 1.33 -5.66 -26.13
N SER A 166 2.50 -5.95 -25.55
CA SER A 166 2.60 -6.74 -24.33
C SER A 166 2.24 -5.91 -23.09
N LEU A 167 1.70 -6.56 -22.06
CA LEU A 167 1.53 -5.94 -20.74
C LEU A 167 2.86 -5.43 -20.16
N GLU A 168 3.98 -6.09 -20.48
CA GLU A 168 5.30 -5.68 -19.99
C GLU A 168 5.84 -4.39 -20.67
N ASP A 169 5.26 -4.00 -21.81
CA ASP A 169 5.65 -2.80 -22.56
C ASP A 169 4.83 -1.57 -22.19
N ILE A 170 3.77 -1.73 -21.39
CA ILE A 170 2.93 -0.64 -20.89
C ILE A 170 3.04 -0.49 -19.37
N CYS A 171 2.76 0.71 -18.87
CA CYS A 171 2.71 0.92 -17.43
C CYS A 171 1.37 0.45 -16.87
N ILE A 172 1.30 -0.70 -16.20
CA ILE A 172 0.03 -1.22 -15.65
C ILE A 172 -0.48 -0.45 -14.42
N MET A 173 0.31 0.50 -13.90
CA MET A 173 -0.05 1.31 -12.73
C MET A 173 -0.85 2.56 -13.09
N CYS A 174 -0.56 3.16 -14.26
CA CYS A 174 -1.29 4.31 -14.79
C CYS A 174 -2.06 4.00 -16.09
N CYS A 175 -1.83 2.82 -16.69
CA CYS A 175 -2.38 2.38 -17.97
C CYS A 175 -2.10 3.33 -19.15
N LYS A 176 -1.06 4.18 -19.05
CA LYS A 176 -0.64 5.09 -20.12
C LYS A 176 0.45 4.45 -20.99
N PRO A 177 0.40 4.64 -22.33
CA PRO A 177 1.39 4.11 -23.28
C PRO A 177 2.71 4.90 -23.28
N HIS A 178 2.72 6.15 -22.78
CA HIS A 178 3.81 7.11 -22.99
C HIS A 178 5.03 7.01 -22.06
N GLY A 179 5.19 5.91 -21.32
CA GLY A 179 6.28 5.78 -20.35
C GLY A 179 7.42 4.90 -20.87
N ARG A 180 8.66 5.41 -20.90
CA ARG A 180 9.84 4.55 -20.87
C ARG A 180 9.68 3.60 -19.68
N ILE A 181 9.44 2.32 -19.95
CA ILE A 181 9.33 1.30 -18.91
C ILE A 181 10.71 1.16 -18.26
N VAL A 182 10.79 1.48 -16.97
CA VAL A 182 12.04 1.49 -16.22
C VAL A 182 12.22 0.26 -15.36
N MET A 183 11.13 -0.44 -15.06
CA MET A 183 11.14 -1.70 -14.32
C MET A 183 9.84 -2.49 -14.58
N LYS A 184 9.82 -3.75 -14.18
CA LYS A 184 8.62 -4.59 -14.17
C LYS A 184 7.83 -4.40 -12.88
N HIS A 185 6.51 -4.59 -12.93
CA HIS A 185 5.67 -4.52 -11.74
C HIS A 185 6.01 -5.67 -10.77
N PRO A 186 6.14 -5.41 -9.45
CA PRO A 186 6.63 -6.40 -8.49
C PRO A 186 5.79 -7.67 -8.37
N LEU A 187 4.46 -7.54 -8.46
CA LEU A 187 3.51 -8.62 -8.16
C LEU A 187 2.76 -9.19 -9.38
N PHE A 188 2.70 -8.43 -10.47
CA PHE A 188 1.84 -8.72 -11.62
C PHE A 188 2.64 -8.59 -12.91
N ILE A 189 2.19 -9.27 -13.96
CA ILE A 189 2.75 -9.13 -15.30
C ILE A 189 2.39 -7.75 -15.82
N GLY A 190 3.41 -6.92 -16.07
CA GLY A 190 3.22 -5.52 -16.42
C GLY A 190 4.50 -4.70 -16.31
N GLY A 191 4.61 -3.65 -17.13
CA GLY A 191 5.66 -2.63 -17.00
C GLY A 191 5.31 -1.55 -15.98
N VAL A 192 6.31 -0.76 -15.59
CA VAL A 192 6.18 0.42 -14.72
C VAL A 192 6.99 1.57 -15.31
N CYS A 193 6.34 2.72 -15.51
CA CYS A 193 6.99 3.95 -15.98
C CYS A 193 7.80 4.65 -14.88
N LEU A 194 8.58 5.67 -15.26
CA LEU A 194 9.41 6.43 -14.33
C LEU A 194 8.61 7.06 -13.18
N ASP A 195 7.43 7.61 -13.46
CA ASP A 195 6.59 8.28 -12.45
C ASP A 195 6.00 7.29 -11.44
N CYS A 196 5.60 6.11 -11.93
CA CYS A 196 5.04 5.06 -11.10
C CYS A 196 6.12 4.27 -10.33
N LYS A 197 7.41 4.40 -10.67
CA LYS A 197 8.53 3.68 -10.03
C LYS A 197 8.52 3.79 -8.50
N LYS A 198 8.27 4.99 -7.96
CA LYS A 198 8.26 5.21 -6.50
C LYS A 198 7.11 4.47 -5.82
N ALA A 199 5.95 4.39 -6.46
CA ALA A 199 4.79 3.65 -5.95
C ALA A 199 5.05 2.13 -6.03
N ALA A 200 5.59 1.64 -7.15
CA ALA A 200 5.96 0.24 -7.33
C ALA A 200 6.95 -0.23 -6.25
N LYS A 201 7.94 0.59 -5.90
CA LYS A 201 8.89 0.28 -4.81
C LYS A 201 8.20 0.05 -3.46
N LYS A 202 7.16 0.83 -3.13
CA LYS A 202 6.40 0.63 -1.89
C LYS A 202 5.66 -0.71 -1.88
N ILE A 203 5.15 -1.14 -3.04
CA ILE A 203 4.49 -2.43 -3.21
C ILE A 203 5.52 -3.56 -3.03
N ALA A 204 6.71 -3.42 -3.63
CA ALA A 204 7.81 -4.39 -3.47
C ALA A 204 8.28 -4.54 -2.01
N MET A 205 8.19 -3.47 -1.21
CA MET A 205 8.50 -3.49 0.23
C MET A 205 7.42 -4.17 1.09
N GLY A 206 6.33 -4.67 0.49
CA GLY A 206 5.25 -5.39 1.20
C GLY A 206 4.20 -4.48 1.86
N LYS A 207 4.21 -3.16 1.61
CA LYS A 207 3.20 -2.25 2.16
C LYS A 207 1.91 -2.31 1.33
N THR A 208 1.09 -3.36 1.49
CA THR A 208 -0.11 -3.58 0.63
C THR A 208 -1.47 -3.34 1.32
N ARG A 209 -1.48 -3.17 2.65
CA ARG A 209 -2.73 -3.13 3.43
C ARG A 209 -3.57 -1.86 3.20
N TYR A 210 -2.93 -0.73 2.94
CA TYR A 210 -3.58 0.59 2.84
C TYR A 210 -3.45 1.24 1.45
N ILE A 211 -2.94 0.49 0.47
CA ILE A 211 -2.76 0.94 -0.91
C ILE A 211 -3.12 -0.19 -1.86
N CYS A 212 -3.60 0.16 -3.04
CA CYS A 212 -3.86 -0.81 -4.10
C CYS A 212 -2.57 -1.54 -4.50
N VAL A 213 -2.62 -2.87 -4.57
CA VAL A 213 -1.47 -3.70 -4.97
C VAL A 213 -1.09 -3.60 -6.44
N ILE A 214 -1.88 -2.88 -7.26
CA ILE A 214 -1.61 -2.64 -8.68
C ILE A 214 -1.02 -1.24 -8.86
N CYS A 215 -1.73 -0.18 -8.47
CA CYS A 215 -1.27 1.19 -8.73
C CYS A 215 -0.57 1.88 -7.54
N GLY A 216 -0.58 1.26 -6.35
CA GLY A 216 0.04 1.83 -5.14
C GLY A 216 -0.66 3.06 -4.58
N LEU A 217 -1.85 3.40 -5.10
CA LEU A 217 -2.69 4.49 -4.62
C LEU A 217 -3.63 4.00 -3.50
N GLY A 218 -3.88 4.85 -2.52
CA GLY A 218 -4.96 4.65 -1.54
C GLY A 218 -6.30 5.15 -2.07
N GLY A 219 -7.36 5.07 -1.26
CA GLY A 219 -8.69 5.55 -1.61
C GLY A 219 -9.78 4.54 -1.27
N GLU A 220 -10.75 4.37 -2.18
CA GLU A 220 -11.77 3.31 -2.08
C GLU A 220 -11.14 1.98 -2.49
N LEU A 221 -10.89 1.13 -1.48
CA LEU A 221 -10.19 -0.13 -1.61
C LEU A 221 -11.11 -1.28 -1.20
N VAL A 222 -11.02 -2.40 -1.92
CA VAL A 222 -11.61 -3.68 -1.54
C VAL A 222 -10.52 -4.61 -1.03
N LEU A 223 -10.81 -5.31 0.06
CA LEU A 223 -9.90 -6.25 0.72
C LEU A 223 -10.19 -7.68 0.28
N CYS A 224 -9.17 -8.52 0.28
CA CYS A 224 -9.32 -9.96 0.09
C CYS A 224 -9.97 -10.59 1.33
N SER A 225 -10.94 -11.49 1.14
CA SER A 225 -11.60 -12.21 2.26
C SER A 225 -10.76 -13.38 2.80
N LEU A 226 -9.68 -13.75 2.12
CA LEU A 226 -8.77 -14.80 2.60
C LEU A 226 -8.07 -14.32 3.89
N SER A 227 -8.17 -15.13 4.95
CA SER A 227 -7.45 -14.91 6.20
C SER A 227 -5.95 -14.69 5.95
N ASN A 228 -5.37 -13.72 6.66
CA ASN A 228 -3.97 -13.30 6.55
C ASN A 228 -3.57 -12.65 5.20
N CYS A 229 -4.46 -12.52 4.22
CA CYS A 229 -4.17 -11.76 3.01
C CYS A 229 -4.38 -10.26 3.25
N LEU A 230 -3.28 -9.49 3.19
CA LEU A 230 -3.31 -8.04 3.40
C LEU A 230 -3.35 -7.24 2.09
N ARG A 231 -3.86 -7.84 1.01
CA ARG A 231 -3.88 -7.20 -0.31
C ARG A 231 -5.20 -6.48 -0.53
N SER A 232 -5.09 -5.27 -1.05
CA SER A 232 -6.23 -4.41 -1.36
C SER A 232 -6.17 -3.91 -2.80
N TYR A 233 -7.33 -3.66 -3.41
CA TYR A 233 -7.46 -3.25 -4.80
C TYR A 233 -8.37 -2.04 -4.90
N CYS A 234 -7.99 -1.01 -5.67
CA CYS A 234 -8.86 0.14 -5.90
C CYS A 234 -9.88 -0.15 -6.99
N LYS A 235 -11.00 0.58 -6.94
CA LYS A 235 -12.07 0.52 -7.95
C LYS A 235 -11.54 0.65 -9.38
N VAL A 236 -10.67 1.64 -9.62
CA VAL A 236 -10.15 1.93 -10.96
C VAL A 236 -9.40 0.75 -11.54
N CYS A 237 -8.44 0.20 -10.79
CA CYS A 237 -7.70 -0.96 -11.29
C CYS A 237 -8.61 -2.17 -11.52
N LEU A 238 -9.63 -2.39 -10.70
CA LEU A 238 -10.57 -3.49 -10.90
C LEU A 238 -11.44 -3.31 -12.14
N ASP A 239 -11.97 -2.11 -12.37
CA ASP A 239 -12.87 -1.86 -13.49
C ASP A 239 -12.13 -1.83 -14.85
N TYR A 240 -10.86 -1.38 -14.89
CA TYR A 240 -10.05 -1.36 -16.12
C TYR A 240 -9.24 -2.63 -16.36
N MET A 241 -8.57 -3.18 -15.34
CA MET A 241 -7.64 -4.30 -15.53
C MET A 241 -8.30 -5.68 -15.39
N ALA A 242 -9.44 -5.79 -14.70
CA ALA A 242 -10.13 -7.07 -14.56
C ALA A 242 -11.26 -7.20 -15.58
N LEU A 243 -12.47 -6.79 -15.22
CA LEU A 243 -13.65 -6.80 -16.08
C LEU A 243 -14.50 -5.59 -15.71
N LYS A 244 -15.27 -5.09 -16.68
CA LYS A 244 -16.25 -4.04 -16.42
C LYS A 244 -17.20 -4.45 -15.26
N ASP A 245 -17.39 -3.51 -14.33
CA ASP A 245 -18.17 -3.67 -13.10
C ASP A 245 -17.65 -4.72 -12.12
N SER A 246 -16.37 -5.10 -12.21
CA SER A 246 -15.77 -6.06 -11.26
C SER A 246 -15.86 -5.55 -9.84
N TYR A 247 -15.59 -4.25 -9.60
CA TYR A 247 -15.67 -3.68 -8.26
C TYR A 247 -17.04 -3.88 -7.62
N SER A 248 -18.11 -3.55 -8.36
CA SER A 248 -19.49 -3.70 -7.89
C SER A 248 -19.90 -5.16 -7.68
N LYS A 249 -19.38 -6.09 -8.48
CA LYS A 249 -19.60 -7.54 -8.31
C LYS A 249 -18.88 -8.07 -7.07
N ILE A 250 -17.64 -7.63 -6.86
CA ILE A 250 -16.84 -8.04 -5.71
C ILE A 250 -17.46 -7.53 -4.41
N LEU A 251 -17.95 -6.30 -4.37
CA LEU A 251 -18.63 -5.74 -3.18
C LEU A 251 -19.88 -6.53 -2.75
N LYS A 252 -20.48 -7.32 -3.64
CA LYS A 252 -21.62 -8.19 -3.34
C LYS A 252 -21.20 -9.60 -2.92
N ASN A 253 -19.91 -9.92 -2.97
CA ASN A 253 -19.36 -11.24 -2.67
C ASN A 253 -18.46 -11.17 -1.43
N ASP A 254 -19.02 -11.56 -0.29
CA ASP A 254 -18.32 -11.54 1.01
C ASP A 254 -17.12 -12.51 1.07
N ASN A 255 -17.06 -13.51 0.18
CA ASN A 255 -16.02 -14.53 0.14
C ASN A 255 -15.02 -14.33 -1.01
N TRP A 256 -14.93 -13.12 -1.57
CA TRP A 256 -14.05 -12.85 -2.70
C TRP A 256 -12.56 -13.05 -2.35
N ARG A 257 -11.89 -13.89 -3.14
CA ARG A 257 -10.44 -14.06 -3.12
C ARG A 257 -9.82 -13.17 -4.18
N CYS A 258 -8.78 -12.45 -3.81
CA CYS A 258 -8.17 -11.51 -4.74
C CYS A 258 -7.41 -12.19 -5.89
N TYR A 259 -7.21 -11.46 -6.98
CA TYR A 259 -6.52 -11.93 -8.20
C TYR A 259 -5.07 -12.41 -8.00
N PHE A 260 -4.50 -12.18 -6.81
CA PHE A 260 -3.19 -12.70 -6.43
C PHE A 260 -3.29 -14.07 -5.71
N CYS A 261 -4.37 -14.28 -4.95
CA CYS A 261 -4.64 -15.53 -4.23
C CYS A 261 -5.31 -16.57 -5.13
N GLU A 262 -6.17 -16.14 -6.04
CA GLU A 262 -6.88 -16.99 -6.98
C GLU A 262 -6.69 -16.46 -8.40
N ILE A 263 -6.22 -17.32 -9.30
CA ILE A 263 -6.01 -16.97 -10.71
C ILE A 263 -7.38 -16.86 -11.37
N ASN A 264 -7.67 -15.71 -11.99
CA ASN A 264 -8.85 -15.58 -12.80
C ASN A 264 -8.58 -16.14 -14.21
N PRO A 265 -9.29 -17.19 -14.66
CA PRO A 265 -9.04 -17.79 -15.97
C PRO A 265 -9.57 -16.96 -17.13
N ASN A 266 -10.29 -15.86 -16.87
CA ASN A 266 -10.89 -15.05 -17.92
C ASN A 266 -9.80 -14.34 -18.75
N PRO A 267 -9.75 -14.51 -20.08
CA PRO A 267 -8.73 -13.90 -20.93
C PRO A 267 -8.82 -12.37 -21.00
N ARG A 268 -9.98 -11.78 -20.65
CA ARG A 268 -10.15 -10.31 -20.55
C ARG A 268 -9.60 -9.73 -19.26
N CYS A 269 -9.23 -10.57 -18.28
CA CYS A 269 -8.57 -10.13 -17.06
C CYS A 269 -7.06 -9.97 -17.32
N PHE A 270 -6.58 -8.73 -17.32
CA PHE A 270 -5.16 -8.41 -17.46
C PHE A 270 -4.36 -8.59 -16.17
N ILE A 271 -5.04 -8.73 -15.02
CA ILE A 271 -4.40 -8.95 -13.72
C ILE A 271 -3.87 -10.39 -13.66
N LYS A 272 -2.62 -10.57 -14.08
CA LYS A 272 -1.92 -11.85 -14.07
C LYS A 272 -0.79 -11.81 -13.05
N ARG A 273 -0.82 -12.72 -12.08
CA ARG A 273 0.24 -12.85 -11.06
C ARG A 273 1.56 -13.22 -11.73
N ARG A 274 2.65 -12.60 -11.27
CA ARG A 274 4.01 -12.99 -11.67
C ARG A 274 4.44 -14.22 -10.86
N GLU A 275 5.00 -15.23 -11.51
CA GLU A 275 5.49 -16.45 -10.83
C GLU A 275 6.98 -16.36 -10.45
N ASN A 276 7.76 -15.57 -11.19
CA ASN A 276 9.20 -15.38 -10.97
C ASN A 276 9.50 -14.01 -10.35
N PHE A 277 9.58 -13.95 -9.02
CA PHE A 277 9.82 -12.72 -8.27
C PHE A 277 11.29 -12.24 -8.30
N HIS A 278 12.26 -13.10 -8.64
CA HIS A 278 13.68 -12.71 -8.80
C HIS A 278 13.94 -11.64 -9.88
N SER A 279 13.02 -11.47 -10.83
CA SER A 279 13.19 -10.55 -11.96
C SER A 279 13.04 -9.07 -11.59
N VAL A 280 12.73 -8.76 -10.33
CA VAL A 280 12.49 -7.40 -9.83
C VAL A 280 13.65 -7.05 -8.87
N PRO A 281 14.60 -6.20 -9.27
CA PRO A 281 15.69 -5.79 -8.41
C PRO A 281 15.14 -5.15 -7.14
N VAL A 282 15.37 -5.78 -5.99
CA VAL A 282 15.10 -5.17 -4.69
C VAL A 282 16.27 -4.22 -4.40
N GLU A 283 16.04 -2.91 -4.54
CA GLU A 283 17.02 -1.92 -4.11
C GLU A 283 17.19 -2.02 -2.59
N LEU A 284 18.40 -2.38 -2.18
CA LEU A 284 18.78 -2.48 -0.78
C LEU A 284 18.82 -1.08 -0.14
N PRO A 285 18.52 -0.97 1.16
CA PRO A 285 18.77 0.27 1.87
C PRO A 285 20.26 0.62 1.77
N ALA A 286 20.55 1.92 1.65
CA ALA A 286 21.93 2.41 1.71
C ALA A 286 22.58 1.93 3.01
N VAL A 287 23.83 1.45 2.91
CA VAL A 287 24.59 1.05 4.10
C VAL A 287 24.75 2.29 4.98
N PRO A 288 24.30 2.27 6.24
CA PRO A 288 24.46 3.41 7.13
C PRO A 288 25.95 3.69 7.37
N GLU A 289 26.31 4.97 7.48
CA GLU A 289 27.70 5.42 7.70
C GLU A 289 28.29 4.85 9.00
N GLU A 290 27.43 4.67 10.02
CA GLU A 290 27.76 3.98 11.27
C GLU A 290 26.97 2.67 11.39
N LYS A 291 27.68 1.58 11.72
CA LYS A 291 27.06 0.28 11.96
C LYS A 291 26.41 0.28 13.34
N LEU A 292 25.08 0.36 13.36
CA LEU A 292 24.31 0.24 14.60
C LEU A 292 24.09 -1.23 14.98
N PRO A 293 23.90 -1.53 16.28
CA PRO A 293 23.53 -2.86 16.73
C PRO A 293 22.22 -3.35 16.07
N ILE A 294 22.18 -4.60 15.62
CA ILE A 294 21.01 -5.19 14.97
C ILE A 294 19.94 -5.56 16.00
N SER A 295 18.68 -5.20 15.73
CA SER A 295 17.52 -5.68 16.49
C SER A 295 16.90 -6.89 15.80
N VAL A 296 16.69 -7.99 16.53
CA VAL A 296 16.28 -9.28 15.97
C VAL A 296 15.07 -9.85 16.70
N MET A 297 14.12 -10.37 15.93
CA MET A 297 13.00 -11.17 16.45
C MET A 297 13.01 -12.55 15.76
N ALA A 298 13.07 -13.62 16.54
CA ALA A 298 13.30 -14.97 16.04
C ALA A 298 12.27 -15.98 16.58
N SER A 299 11.99 -17.04 15.82
CA SER A 299 11.15 -18.14 16.30
C SER A 299 11.86 -19.00 17.36
N ASN A 300 13.19 -19.05 17.36
CA ASN A 300 13.99 -19.81 18.33
C ASN A 300 15.39 -19.19 18.50
N ASN A 301 16.20 -19.76 19.39
CA ASN A 301 17.55 -19.30 19.69
C ASN A 301 18.62 -19.67 18.65
N ALA A 302 18.31 -20.40 17.58
CA ALA A 302 19.31 -20.81 16.59
C ALA A 302 19.98 -19.61 15.90
N ALA A 303 19.19 -18.57 15.60
CA ALA A 303 19.71 -17.33 15.01
C ALA A 303 20.70 -16.62 15.95
N LEU A 304 20.45 -16.60 17.27
CA LEU A 304 21.32 -15.97 18.26
C LEU A 304 22.74 -16.55 18.21
N THR A 305 22.85 -17.87 18.26
CA THR A 305 24.14 -18.58 18.26
C THR A 305 24.94 -18.27 17.00
N ILE A 306 24.28 -18.24 15.84
CA ILE A 306 24.93 -17.96 14.55
C ILE A 306 25.37 -16.49 14.47
N LEU A 307 24.51 -15.55 14.87
CA LEU A 307 24.82 -14.13 14.84
C LEU A 307 25.99 -13.78 15.78
N MET A 308 26.02 -14.37 16.97
CA MET A 308 27.16 -14.24 17.90
C MET A 308 28.45 -14.82 17.31
N LYS A 309 28.40 -16.02 16.72
CA LYS A 309 29.56 -16.64 16.05
C LYS A 309 30.10 -15.78 14.90
N LYS A 310 29.22 -15.09 14.18
CA LYS A 310 29.55 -14.18 13.08
C LYS A 310 29.92 -12.75 13.56
N LYS A 311 30.01 -12.52 14.87
CA LYS A 311 30.40 -11.25 15.49
C LYS A 311 29.47 -10.07 15.13
N PHE A 312 28.18 -10.31 14.95
CA PHE A 312 27.20 -9.22 14.84
C PHE A 312 26.99 -8.58 16.21
N GLU A 313 26.98 -7.24 16.26
CA GLU A 313 26.58 -6.52 17.46
C GLU A 313 25.06 -6.54 17.57
N ILE A 314 24.52 -7.25 18.55
CA ILE A 314 23.07 -7.39 18.75
C ILE A 314 22.61 -6.43 19.84
N GLY A 315 21.71 -5.51 19.49
CA GLY A 315 21.11 -4.56 20.43
C GLY A 315 19.98 -5.20 21.24
N VAL A 316 18.96 -5.69 20.53
CA VAL A 316 17.78 -6.36 21.12
C VAL A 316 17.57 -7.70 20.42
N TYR A 317 17.30 -8.75 21.19
CA TYR A 317 16.99 -10.09 20.68
C TYR A 317 15.78 -10.67 21.40
N ARG A 318 14.79 -11.16 20.65
CA ARG A 318 13.55 -11.71 21.22
C ARG A 318 13.13 -13.03 20.57
N THR A 319 12.69 -14.01 21.37
CA THR A 319 12.25 -15.34 20.88
C THR A 319 10.98 -15.88 21.54
N GLU A 320 10.40 -16.93 20.92
CA GLU A 320 9.29 -17.75 21.45
C GLU A 320 9.73 -18.85 22.42
N THR A 321 11.03 -19.14 22.53
CA THR A 321 11.48 -20.28 23.35
C THR A 321 12.02 -19.79 24.68
N ALA A 322 11.28 -20.09 25.75
CA ALA A 322 11.69 -19.93 27.15
C ALA A 322 12.90 -20.81 27.49
N ASN A 323 14.07 -20.48 26.95
CA ASN A 323 15.34 -21.00 27.43
C ASN A 323 16.28 -19.82 27.61
N LYS A 324 16.46 -19.42 28.88
CA LYS A 324 17.47 -18.47 29.32
C LYS A 324 18.82 -18.88 28.71
N PRO A 325 19.46 -18.09 27.84
CA PRO A 325 20.84 -18.35 27.51
C PRO A 325 21.66 -18.12 28.77
N GLU A 326 22.33 -19.18 29.24
CA GLU A 326 23.34 -19.08 30.29
C GLU A 326 24.38 -18.01 29.88
N HIS A 327 24.53 -17.02 30.76
CA HIS A 327 25.60 -16.01 30.75
C HIS A 327 25.84 -15.23 29.45
N VAL A 328 24.96 -14.28 29.14
CA VAL A 328 25.36 -13.09 28.35
C VAL A 328 25.75 -11.97 29.32
N LYS A 329 27.06 -11.83 29.59
CA LYS A 329 27.59 -10.69 30.35
C LYS A 329 27.39 -9.40 29.56
N GLY A 330 26.64 -8.47 30.14
CA GLY A 330 26.39 -7.13 29.61
C GLY A 330 24.90 -6.87 29.51
N LYS A 331 24.41 -5.82 30.18
CA LYS A 331 23.01 -5.38 30.27
C LYS A 331 22.28 -5.49 28.91
N LYS A 332 21.60 -6.61 28.64
CA LYS A 332 20.77 -6.80 27.45
C LYS A 332 19.42 -7.33 27.90
N LYS A 333 18.35 -6.56 27.62
CA LYS A 333 16.96 -6.93 27.95
C LYS A 333 16.52 -8.05 27.00
N ILE A 334 16.72 -9.29 27.41
CA ILE A 334 16.07 -10.46 26.81
C ILE A 334 14.69 -10.56 27.47
N LYS A 335 13.61 -10.51 26.68
CA LYS A 335 12.23 -10.73 27.13
C LYS A 335 11.67 -11.91 26.33
N ASP A 336 11.09 -12.88 27.04
CA ASP A 336 10.53 -14.12 26.49
C ASP A 336 8.99 -14.02 26.49
N SER A 337 8.30 -14.55 25.47
CA SER A 337 6.82 -14.66 25.46
C SER A 337 6.33 -15.74 24.48
N ASP A 338 5.37 -16.56 24.96
CA ASP A 338 4.89 -17.77 24.27
C ASP A 338 3.52 -17.58 23.58
N GLU A 339 2.82 -16.45 23.79
CA GLU A 339 1.44 -16.24 23.32
C GLU A 339 1.27 -15.18 22.22
N TYR A 340 0.29 -15.39 21.33
CA TYR A 340 -0.08 -14.48 20.22
C TYR A 340 -0.52 -13.08 20.72
N ALA A 341 -1.02 -13.01 21.96
CA ALA A 341 -1.54 -11.79 22.57
C ALA A 341 -0.45 -10.84 23.12
N ASP A 342 0.78 -11.32 23.27
CA ASP A 342 1.85 -10.55 23.94
C ASP A 342 2.60 -9.59 23.00
N PHE A 343 2.51 -9.80 21.69
CA PHE A 343 3.16 -8.92 20.70
C PHE A 343 2.21 -7.79 20.27
N GLY A 344 1.99 -6.84 21.18
CA GLY A 344 1.22 -5.63 20.89
C GLY A 344 1.95 -4.64 19.98
N ASP A 345 1.20 -3.72 19.35
CA ASP A 345 1.73 -2.65 18.49
C ASP A 345 2.82 -1.81 19.20
N GLU A 346 2.69 -1.62 20.52
CA GLU A 346 3.66 -0.90 21.36
C GLU A 346 5.02 -1.60 21.42
N GLU A 347 5.03 -2.93 21.42
CA GLU A 347 6.25 -3.72 21.53
C GLU A 347 7.03 -3.73 20.20
N PHE A 348 6.34 -3.79 19.07
CA PHE A 348 6.97 -3.58 17.76
C PHE A 348 7.52 -2.16 17.63
N ALA A 349 6.84 -1.17 18.21
CA ALA A 349 7.31 0.21 18.27
C ALA A 349 8.54 0.39 19.19
N GLU A 350 8.68 -0.40 20.26
CA GLU A 350 9.86 -0.41 21.14
C GLU A 350 11.05 -1.12 20.46
N ILE A 351 10.85 -2.35 19.99
CA ILE A 351 11.94 -3.20 19.47
C ILE A 351 12.42 -2.73 18.09
N ARG A 352 11.47 -2.36 17.21
CA ARG A 352 11.71 -1.99 15.81
C ARG A 352 12.70 -2.94 15.12
N PRO A 353 12.37 -4.23 14.97
CA PRO A 353 13.32 -5.24 14.51
C PRO A 353 13.84 -4.97 13.08
N ASP A 354 15.14 -5.17 12.89
CA ASP A 354 15.84 -5.10 11.60
C ASP A 354 15.82 -6.46 10.89
N PHE A 355 15.77 -7.54 11.66
CA PHE A 355 15.85 -8.90 11.16
C PHE A 355 14.82 -9.83 11.82
N ILE A 356 14.08 -10.57 10.99
CA ILE A 356 13.11 -11.56 11.42
C ILE A 356 13.57 -12.96 11.00
N TYR A 357 13.69 -13.86 11.97
CA TYR A 357 14.07 -15.25 11.71
C TYR A 357 12.91 -16.20 12.03
N GLY A 358 12.62 -17.12 11.11
CA GLY A 358 11.69 -18.21 11.32
C GLY A 358 12.25 -19.52 10.80
N SER A 359 11.88 -20.63 11.44
CA SER A 359 12.22 -21.96 10.94
C SER A 359 11.20 -23.00 11.39
N PHE A 360 10.93 -23.99 10.54
CA PHE A 360 10.12 -25.15 10.90
C PHE A 360 10.74 -26.44 10.36
N PHE A 361 11.05 -27.38 11.26
CA PHE A 361 11.59 -28.70 10.91
C PHE A 361 10.72 -29.78 11.55
N VAL A 362 10.43 -30.86 10.81
CA VAL A 362 9.57 -31.95 11.29
C VAL A 362 10.17 -32.63 12.54
N SER A 363 11.50 -32.68 12.65
CA SER A 363 12.21 -33.18 13.84
C SER A 363 11.98 -32.35 15.10
N SER A 364 11.39 -31.16 14.98
CA SER A 364 11.03 -30.32 16.13
C SER A 364 9.69 -30.71 16.78
N ILE A 365 8.93 -31.62 16.17
CA ILE A 365 7.70 -32.17 16.75
C ILE A 365 8.08 -33.38 17.59
N SER A 366 7.93 -33.28 18.92
CA SER A 366 8.22 -34.36 19.88
C SER A 366 7.28 -35.57 19.77
N PHE A 367 6.28 -35.53 18.89
CA PHE A 367 5.21 -36.52 18.77
C PHE A 367 5.03 -37.13 17.37
N CYS A 368 5.94 -36.92 16.42
CA CYS A 368 5.81 -37.54 15.10
C CYS A 368 6.36 -38.97 15.09
N PRO A 369 5.51 -40.01 14.95
CA PRO A 369 5.99 -41.33 14.60
C PRO A 369 6.51 -41.28 13.16
N SER A 370 7.39 -42.22 12.80
CA SER A 370 7.90 -42.44 11.45
C SER A 370 6.84 -42.21 10.36
N THR A 371 7.10 -41.23 9.50
CA THR A 371 6.28 -40.78 8.36
C THR A 371 5.73 -41.94 7.53
N SER A 372 4.52 -42.43 7.87
CA SER A 372 3.86 -43.51 7.15
C SER A 372 2.32 -43.43 7.16
N SER A 373 1.71 -42.51 7.93
CA SER A 373 0.26 -42.28 7.92
C SER A 373 -0.13 -40.90 7.34
N THR A 374 -1.31 -40.80 6.73
CA THR A 374 -1.86 -39.55 6.19
C THR A 374 -2.21 -38.52 7.27
N ASP A 375 -2.54 -38.96 8.48
CA ASP A 375 -2.84 -38.07 9.62
C ASP A 375 -1.59 -37.37 10.18
N ASP A 376 -0.42 -38.04 10.14
CA ASP A 376 0.84 -37.45 10.58
C ASP A 376 1.27 -36.28 9.68
N ARG A 377 1.05 -36.40 8.35
CA ARG A 377 1.38 -35.33 7.40
C ARG A 377 0.50 -34.10 7.62
N LYS A 378 -0.80 -34.29 7.85
CA LYS A 378 -1.73 -33.18 8.11
C LYS A 378 -1.33 -32.42 9.37
N THR A 379 -1.02 -33.14 10.45
CA THR A 379 -0.54 -32.55 11.70
C THR A 379 0.75 -31.74 11.51
N CYS A 380 1.71 -32.27 10.73
CA CYS A 380 2.93 -31.55 10.37
C CYS A 380 2.65 -30.28 9.57
N LEU A 381 1.71 -30.33 8.61
CA LEU A 381 1.31 -29.18 7.80
C LEU A 381 0.61 -28.10 8.62
N ASP A 382 -0.24 -28.49 9.57
CA ASP A 382 -0.90 -27.55 10.48
C ASP A 382 0.11 -26.88 11.41
N ALA A 383 1.08 -27.63 11.94
CA ALA A 383 2.17 -27.08 12.75
C ALA A 383 3.10 -26.17 11.93
N PHE A 384 3.40 -26.55 10.69
CA PHE A 384 4.13 -25.69 9.74
C PHE A 384 3.38 -24.39 9.49
N ALA A 385 2.08 -24.48 9.18
CA ALA A 385 1.25 -23.32 8.92
C ALA A 385 1.23 -22.38 10.13
N ALA A 386 1.10 -22.92 11.35
CA ALA A 386 1.17 -22.13 12.57
C ALA A 386 2.52 -21.40 12.71
N ALA A 387 3.64 -22.09 12.52
CA ALA A 387 4.98 -21.48 12.59
C ALA A 387 5.18 -20.42 11.50
N PHE A 388 4.72 -20.70 10.28
CA PHE A 388 4.82 -19.79 9.14
C PHE A 388 3.97 -18.52 9.34
N TYR A 389 2.72 -18.65 9.80
CA TYR A 389 1.86 -17.49 10.04
C TYR A 389 2.33 -16.65 11.23
N ARG A 390 2.93 -17.27 12.28
CA ARG A 390 3.61 -16.51 13.35
C ARG A 390 4.78 -15.70 12.81
N PHE A 391 5.61 -16.30 11.97
CA PHE A 391 6.69 -15.61 11.29
C PHE A 391 6.17 -14.45 10.42
N LEU A 392 5.13 -14.70 9.61
CA LEU A 392 4.54 -13.70 8.73
C LEU A 392 3.97 -12.51 9.51
N PHE A 393 3.23 -12.77 10.59
CA PHE A 393 2.69 -11.74 11.48
C PHE A 393 3.79 -10.81 12.00
N ARG A 394 4.93 -11.37 12.44
CA ARG A 394 6.07 -10.58 12.92
C ARG A 394 6.70 -9.74 11.82
N LEU A 395 6.87 -10.35 10.64
CA LEU A 395 7.44 -9.66 9.48
C LEU A 395 6.58 -8.48 9.05
N ASP A 396 5.27 -8.66 8.98
CA ASP A 396 4.35 -7.61 8.55
C ASP A 396 4.26 -6.47 9.58
N ASN A 397 4.21 -6.78 10.87
CA ASN A 397 4.24 -5.75 11.92
C ASN A 397 5.58 -5.01 11.98
N ALA A 398 6.71 -5.70 11.81
CA ALA A 398 8.02 -5.08 11.71
C ALA A 398 8.11 -4.07 10.54
N ARG A 399 7.50 -4.40 9.40
CA ARG A 399 7.43 -3.54 8.20
C ARG A 399 6.56 -2.28 8.38
N LEU A 400 5.69 -2.25 9.40
CA LEU A 400 4.99 -1.03 9.79
C LEU A 400 5.96 -0.04 10.47
N CYS A 401 6.93 -0.53 11.25
CA CYS A 401 7.88 0.27 12.01
C CYS A 401 9.11 0.72 11.20
N LYS A 402 9.56 -0.11 10.25
CA LYS A 402 10.72 0.16 9.39
C LYS A 402 10.38 -0.09 7.91
N PRO A 403 10.86 0.76 6.98
CA PRO A 403 10.55 0.61 5.56
C PRO A 403 11.16 -0.66 4.95
N PHE A 404 12.27 -1.16 5.51
CA PHE A 404 12.93 -2.38 5.08
C PHE A 404 13.29 -3.23 6.30
N VAL A 405 12.98 -4.52 6.24
CA VAL A 405 13.26 -5.51 7.29
C VAL A 405 13.81 -6.75 6.61
N PHE A 406 14.98 -7.22 7.06
CA PHE A 406 15.58 -8.45 6.56
C PHE A 406 14.86 -9.66 7.15
N PHE A 407 14.74 -10.74 6.41
CA PHE A 407 14.14 -11.97 6.93
C PHE A 407 14.77 -13.23 6.37
N ILE A 408 14.70 -14.30 7.16
CA ILE A 408 15.01 -15.67 6.75
C ILE A 408 13.89 -16.57 7.27
N PHE A 409 13.31 -17.37 6.38
CA PHE A 409 12.44 -18.48 6.74
C PHE A 409 13.00 -19.79 6.16
N LEU A 410 13.14 -20.81 7.02
CA LEU A 410 13.68 -22.13 6.65
C LEU A 410 12.67 -23.23 6.92
N SER A 411 12.55 -24.19 6.00
CA SER A 411 11.76 -25.39 6.27
C SER A 411 12.25 -26.64 5.54
N ASP A 412 11.88 -27.81 6.08
CA ASP A 412 12.18 -29.13 5.52
C ASP A 412 11.44 -29.32 4.19
N GLY A 413 12.19 -29.59 3.12
CA GLY A 413 11.63 -29.67 1.77
C GLY A 413 10.69 -30.86 1.59
N ASN A 414 10.86 -31.94 2.35
CA ASN A 414 10.02 -33.14 2.26
C ASN A 414 8.55 -32.87 2.67
N LEU A 415 8.31 -31.83 3.45
CA LEU A 415 6.97 -31.45 3.87
C LEU A 415 6.21 -30.66 2.78
N LEU A 416 6.95 -29.94 1.94
CA LEU A 416 6.43 -28.84 1.13
C LEU A 416 6.12 -29.30 -0.29
N ASP A 417 4.84 -29.60 -0.56
CA ASP A 417 4.36 -29.82 -1.93
C ASP A 417 4.17 -28.49 -2.70
N ALA A 418 3.87 -28.61 -3.99
CA ALA A 418 3.72 -27.44 -4.88
C ALA A 418 2.63 -26.46 -4.42
N GLU A 419 1.57 -26.96 -3.77
CA GLU A 419 0.49 -26.10 -3.26
C GLU A 419 0.97 -25.28 -2.06
N VAL A 420 1.64 -25.92 -1.10
CA VAL A 420 2.18 -25.24 0.08
C VAL A 420 3.27 -24.24 -0.33
N MET A 421 4.16 -24.62 -1.25
CA MET A 421 5.19 -23.74 -1.80
C MET A 421 4.57 -22.50 -2.46
N SER A 422 3.54 -22.70 -3.28
CA SER A 422 2.78 -21.61 -3.91
C SER A 422 2.16 -20.68 -2.87
N ARG A 423 1.61 -21.21 -1.76
CA ARG A 423 1.07 -20.39 -0.67
C ARG A 423 2.16 -19.59 0.04
N VAL A 424 3.31 -20.17 0.36
CA VAL A 424 4.41 -19.45 1.00
C VAL A 424 4.92 -18.31 0.11
N MET A 425 5.13 -18.59 -1.18
CA MET A 425 5.54 -17.59 -2.17
C MET A 425 4.51 -16.46 -2.31
N GLN A 426 3.21 -16.76 -2.14
CA GLN A 426 2.19 -15.74 -2.18
C GLN A 426 2.31 -14.72 -1.03
N PHE A 427 2.84 -15.10 0.13
CA PHE A 427 2.99 -14.17 1.25
C PHE A 427 4.36 -13.49 1.23
N LEU A 428 5.44 -14.23 0.99
CA LEU A 428 6.79 -13.68 1.05
C LEU A 428 7.18 -12.94 -0.22
N THR A 429 6.55 -13.23 -1.36
CA THR A 429 6.85 -12.62 -2.67
C THR A 429 8.33 -12.74 -3.04
N VAL A 430 8.95 -13.83 -2.59
CA VAL A 430 10.33 -14.20 -2.86
C VAL A 430 10.33 -15.66 -3.27
N ASP A 431 11.13 -15.95 -4.27
CA ASP A 431 11.28 -17.30 -4.78
C ASP A 431 12.18 -18.14 -3.84
N PRO A 432 11.85 -19.42 -3.62
CA PRO A 432 12.61 -20.29 -2.74
C PRO A 432 14.02 -20.56 -3.30
N VAL A 433 14.97 -20.73 -2.38
CA VAL A 433 16.29 -21.30 -2.65
C VAL A 433 16.31 -22.72 -2.10
N LYS A 434 16.51 -23.71 -2.98
CA LYS A 434 16.68 -25.10 -2.58
C LYS A 434 18.13 -25.29 -2.09
N ILE A 435 18.30 -25.84 -0.90
CA ILE A 435 19.60 -26.18 -0.32
C ILE A 435 19.64 -27.70 -0.15
N GLU A 436 20.56 -28.37 -0.83
CA GLU A 436 20.74 -29.81 -0.71
C GLU A 436 21.77 -30.14 0.37
N LEU A 437 21.40 -31.03 1.29
CA LEU A 437 22.26 -31.61 2.31
C LEU A 437 22.37 -33.12 2.05
N SER A 438 23.39 -33.76 2.62
CA SER A 438 23.73 -35.17 2.36
C SER A 438 22.59 -36.18 2.55
N SER A 439 21.58 -35.87 3.36
CA SER A 439 20.43 -36.75 3.62
C SER A 439 19.06 -36.08 3.52
N LYS A 440 18.99 -34.76 3.26
CA LYS A 440 17.75 -33.96 3.24
C LYS A 440 17.93 -32.74 2.34
N TYR A 441 16.84 -32.10 1.92
CA TYR A 441 16.90 -30.78 1.29
C TYR A 441 16.00 -29.80 2.03
N LEU A 442 16.40 -28.53 2.04
CA LEU A 442 15.70 -27.44 2.71
C LEU A 442 15.27 -26.40 1.68
N TYR A 443 14.18 -25.70 1.98
CA TYR A 443 13.83 -24.47 1.30
C TYR A 443 14.11 -23.26 2.18
N LEU A 444 14.80 -22.29 1.59
CA LEU A 444 15.11 -21.00 2.18
C LEU A 444 14.34 -19.90 1.43
N TRP A 445 13.62 -19.07 2.18
CA TRP A 445 13.07 -17.80 1.68
C TRP A 445 13.74 -16.64 2.39
N THR A 446 14.33 -15.72 1.64
CA THR A 446 15.05 -14.58 2.21
C THR A 446 15.17 -13.40 1.26
N ASN A 447 15.16 -12.19 1.80
CA ASN A 447 15.55 -10.96 1.10
C ASN A 447 16.98 -10.50 1.47
N VAL A 448 17.79 -11.37 2.10
CA VAL A 448 19.20 -11.09 2.43
C VAL A 448 20.10 -11.33 1.20
N PRO A 449 20.92 -10.36 0.78
CA PRO A 449 21.90 -10.55 -0.30
C PRO A 449 23.19 -11.24 0.18
N PRO A 450 23.96 -11.95 -0.68
CA PRO A 450 23.62 -12.43 -2.01
C PRO A 450 23.44 -13.96 -1.96
N PHE A 451 22.28 -14.45 -1.56
CA PHE A 451 22.05 -15.91 -1.58
C PHE A 451 21.87 -16.50 -3.00
N LYS A 452 21.99 -15.68 -4.05
CA LYS A 452 22.13 -16.11 -5.44
C LYS A 452 23.06 -15.18 -6.20
N TYR A 453 24.30 -15.61 -6.44
CA TYR A 453 25.08 -15.49 -7.68
C TYR A 453 26.32 -16.39 -7.52
N ASP A 454 26.32 -17.52 -8.23
CA ASP A 454 27.42 -18.45 -8.56
C ASP A 454 28.19 -19.23 -7.45
N ASN A 455 28.21 -20.56 -7.65
CA ASN A 455 29.14 -21.56 -7.12
C ASN A 455 29.06 -21.94 -5.63
N PHE A 456 28.21 -22.94 -5.33
CA PHE A 456 28.59 -24.01 -4.41
C PHE A 456 28.97 -25.24 -5.25
N TYR A 457 30.25 -25.30 -5.63
CA TYR A 457 30.96 -26.52 -6.01
C TYR A 457 31.92 -26.89 -4.88
#